data_AF-A0A4R4P4L9-F1
#
_entry.id   AF-A0A4R4P4L9-F1
#
_cell.length_a   1.000
_cell.length_b   1.000
_cell.length_c   1.000
_cell.angle_alpha   90.00
_cell.angle_beta   90.00
_cell.angle_gamma   90.00
#
_symmetry.space_group_name_H-M   'P 1'
#
loop_
_entity.id
_entity.type
_entity.pdbx_description
1 polymer ?
#
loop_
_entity_poly.entity_id
_entity_poly.type
_entity_poly.pdbx_seq_one_letter_code
_entity_poly.pdbx_strand_id
1 'polypeptide(L)'
;MPKLETYKKQAKLLVRWHREENFSIGGRIRQLERYRALSDREALALKFPLTEAQEVIALEAGFANWAELKASTEAAPSTSEQPETQDTAVASAKPVLYVANVDAAATFYRDKLGFRIDFVHGNPPFYGSVSRDGATLHLKHVDEPVFVVGAAEREGLIMAFVETTNVRELYAEYLAADADIVQKLTKQAWGGTDFIVRDPDGNAITFVG
;
A
#
# COMPACT_ATOMS: atom_id res chain seq x y z
N MET A 1 10.12 16.62 -20.72
CA MET A 1 9.90 17.19 -19.37
C MET A 1 8.51 17.80 -19.31
N PRO A 2 7.74 17.61 -18.22
CA PRO A 2 6.43 18.23 -18.04
C PRO A 2 6.51 19.76 -18.13
N LYS A 3 5.45 20.40 -18.64
CA LYS A 3 5.35 21.87 -18.68
C LYS A 3 5.24 22.42 -17.26
N LEU A 4 5.72 23.65 -17.03
CA LEU A 4 5.63 24.35 -15.74
C LEU A 4 4.20 24.37 -15.15
N GLU A 5 3.19 24.50 -16.00
CA GLU A 5 1.78 24.47 -15.57
C GLU A 5 1.36 23.14 -14.93
N THR A 6 1.96 22.01 -15.34
CA THR A 6 1.73 20.70 -14.72
C THR A 6 2.21 20.71 -13.26
N TYR A 7 3.42 21.19 -13.01
CA TYR A 7 3.98 21.29 -11.67
C TYR A 7 3.20 22.27 -10.77
N LYS A 8 2.74 23.40 -11.32
CA LYS A 8 1.86 24.33 -10.59
C LYS A 8 0.54 23.68 -10.17
N LYS A 9 -0.05 22.86 -11.04
CA LYS A 9 -1.27 22.10 -10.71
C LYS A 9 -1.01 21.08 -9.61
N GLN A 10 0.13 20.36 -9.68
CA GLN A 10 0.52 19.41 -8.64
C GLN A 10 0.72 20.08 -7.28
N ALA A 11 1.38 21.25 -7.22
CA ALA A 11 1.56 21.99 -5.97
C ALA A 11 0.21 22.44 -5.36
N LYS A 12 -0.72 22.96 -6.18
CA LYS A 12 -2.07 23.32 -5.72
C LYS A 12 -2.86 22.11 -5.22
N LEU A 13 -2.72 20.96 -5.90
CA LEU A 13 -3.36 19.72 -5.48
C LEU A 13 -2.80 19.24 -4.14
N LEU A 14 -1.49 19.35 -3.93
CA LEU A 14 -0.86 18.99 -2.66
C LEU A 14 -1.37 19.87 -1.50
N VAL A 15 -1.51 21.19 -1.69
CA VAL A 15 -2.14 22.08 -0.70
C VAL A 15 -3.59 21.68 -0.42
N ARG A 16 -4.33 21.31 -1.46
CA ARG A 16 -5.72 20.86 -1.31
C ARG A 16 -5.79 19.59 -0.46
N TRP A 17 -4.97 18.58 -0.77
CA TRP A 17 -4.89 17.34 0.00
C TRP A 17 -4.49 17.57 1.46
N HIS A 18 -3.61 18.54 1.72
CA HIS A 18 -3.26 18.93 3.09
C HIS A 18 -4.48 19.46 3.84
N ARG A 19 -5.24 20.38 3.23
CA ARG A 19 -6.46 20.94 3.84
C ARG A 19 -7.54 19.89 4.06
N GLU A 20 -7.58 18.86 3.22
CA GLU A 20 -8.48 17.70 3.36
C GLU A 20 -7.96 16.67 4.37
N GLU A 21 -6.86 16.97 5.09
CA GLU A 21 -6.20 16.07 6.06
C GLU A 21 -5.89 14.69 5.47
N ASN A 22 -5.58 14.63 4.18
CA ASN A 22 -5.27 13.39 3.50
C ASN A 22 -3.96 12.82 4.04
N PHE A 23 -4.06 11.77 4.86
CA PHE A 23 -2.93 11.19 5.56
C PHE A 23 -1.77 10.78 4.63
N SER A 24 -2.07 10.44 3.36
CA SER A 24 -1.07 9.97 2.40
C SER A 24 -0.06 11.00 1.92
N ILE A 25 -0.26 12.29 2.20
CA ILE A 25 0.69 13.32 1.79
C ILE A 25 1.69 13.71 2.88
N GLY A 26 1.53 13.22 4.12
CA GLY A 26 2.42 13.55 5.23
C GLY A 26 3.89 13.26 4.89
N GLY A 27 4.15 12.09 4.31
CA GLY A 27 5.50 11.71 3.87
C GLY A 27 6.08 12.61 2.78
N ARG A 28 5.24 13.25 1.96
CA ARG A 28 5.69 14.21 0.93
C ARG A 28 6.17 15.51 1.57
N ILE A 29 5.45 16.01 2.58
CA ILE A 29 5.83 17.23 3.31
C ILE A 29 7.14 17.04 4.06
N ARG A 30 7.35 15.84 4.63
CA ARG A 30 8.58 15.48 5.35
C ARG A 30 9.83 15.36 4.47
N GLN A 31 9.71 15.44 3.14
CA GLN A 31 10.89 15.58 2.26
C GLN A 31 11.61 16.92 2.47
N LEU A 32 10.91 17.93 2.98
CA LEU A 32 11.51 19.19 3.39
C LEU A 32 12.38 18.96 4.63
N GLU A 33 13.65 19.36 4.57
CA GLU A 33 14.64 19.06 5.62
C GLU A 33 14.16 19.44 7.02
N ARG A 34 13.53 20.61 7.12
CA ARG A 34 12.97 21.18 8.36
C ARG A 34 11.84 20.35 8.98
N TYR A 35 11.17 19.49 8.21
CA TYR A 35 10.05 18.67 8.65
C TYR A 35 10.39 17.17 8.68
N ARG A 36 11.62 16.79 8.35
CA ARG A 36 12.06 15.40 8.22
C ARG A 36 11.81 14.58 9.49
N ALA A 37 11.95 15.20 10.66
CA ALA A 37 11.81 14.54 11.96
C ALA A 37 10.35 14.38 12.44
N LEU A 38 9.38 14.97 11.74
CA LEU A 38 7.98 14.87 12.13
C LEU A 38 7.39 13.49 11.81
N SER A 39 6.29 13.15 12.47
CA SER A 39 5.34 12.15 11.98
C SER A 39 4.51 12.72 10.83
N ASP A 40 3.83 11.84 10.08
CA ASP A 40 2.90 12.28 9.02
C ASP A 40 1.75 13.11 9.60
N ARG A 41 1.29 12.76 10.82
CA ARG A 41 0.23 13.49 11.52
C ARG A 41 0.68 14.88 11.93
N GLU A 42 1.88 15.02 12.47
CA GLU A 42 2.44 16.33 12.83
C GLU A 42 2.69 17.18 11.58
N ALA A 43 3.15 16.57 10.48
CA ALA A 43 3.34 17.28 9.22
C ALA A 43 2.03 17.84 8.66
N LEU A 44 0.91 17.11 8.82
CA LEU A 44 -0.44 17.55 8.42
C LEU A 44 -1.05 18.61 9.35
N ALA A 45 -0.53 18.74 10.56
CA ALA A 45 -0.96 19.78 11.51
C ALA A 45 -0.29 21.14 11.24
N LEU A 46 0.69 21.20 10.33
CA LEU A 46 1.41 22.42 10.00
C LEU A 46 0.54 23.40 9.21
N LYS A 47 0.95 24.67 9.19
CA LYS A 47 0.51 25.58 8.13
C LYS A 47 1.30 25.24 6.87
N PHE A 48 0.61 24.81 5.82
CA PHE A 48 1.24 24.37 4.58
C PHE A 48 0.88 25.31 3.41
N PRO A 49 1.62 26.42 3.23
CA PRO A 49 1.37 27.37 2.15
C PRO A 49 1.84 26.82 0.80
N LEU A 50 1.34 27.42 -0.28
CA LEU A 50 1.67 27.03 -1.65
C LEU A 50 3.18 27.03 -1.95
N THR A 51 3.94 27.91 -1.32
CA THR A 51 5.40 28.00 -1.48
C THR A 51 6.11 26.73 -1.02
N GLU A 52 5.65 26.11 0.07
CA GLU A 52 6.23 24.85 0.55
C GLU A 52 5.79 23.68 -0.33
N ALA A 53 4.54 23.69 -0.79
CA ALA A 53 4.08 22.71 -1.76
C ALA A 53 4.91 22.76 -3.06
N GLN A 54 5.27 23.94 -3.54
CA GLN A 54 6.16 24.11 -4.69
C GLN A 54 7.57 23.56 -4.44
N GLU A 55 8.11 23.76 -3.24
CA GLU A 55 9.41 23.21 -2.85
C GLU A 55 9.38 21.67 -2.84
N VAL A 56 8.34 21.05 -2.27
CA VAL A 56 8.14 19.60 -2.32
C VAL A 56 8.10 19.09 -3.77
N ILE A 57 7.30 19.72 -4.63
CA ILE A 57 7.21 19.33 -6.05
C ILE A 57 8.55 19.50 -6.77
N ALA A 58 9.34 20.52 -6.43
CA ALA A 58 10.67 20.70 -7.01
C ALA A 58 11.62 19.56 -6.63
N LEU A 59 11.64 19.18 -5.34
CA LEU A 59 12.45 18.08 -4.84
C LEU A 59 12.04 16.74 -5.48
N GLU A 60 10.75 16.46 -5.58
CA GLU A 60 10.22 15.25 -6.24
C GLU A 60 10.56 15.18 -7.73
N ALA A 61 10.73 16.34 -8.37
CA ALA A 61 11.17 16.46 -9.75
C ALA A 61 12.71 16.46 -9.89
N GLY A 62 13.46 16.34 -8.79
CA GLY A 62 14.92 16.28 -8.78
C GLY A 62 15.65 17.63 -8.77
N PHE A 63 14.97 18.73 -8.45
CA PHE A 63 15.54 20.08 -8.38
C PHE A 63 15.71 20.53 -6.93
N ALA A 64 16.72 21.35 -6.64
CA ALA A 64 16.95 21.81 -5.27
C ALA A 64 15.89 22.82 -4.80
N ASN A 65 15.25 23.53 -5.74
CA ASN A 65 14.22 24.52 -5.44
C ASN A 65 13.32 24.83 -6.66
N TRP A 66 12.23 25.54 -6.41
CA TRP A 66 11.26 25.93 -7.44
C TRP A 66 11.83 26.87 -8.53
N ALA A 67 12.87 27.66 -8.22
CA ALA A 67 13.48 28.54 -9.21
C ALA A 67 14.26 27.75 -10.26
N GLU A 68 15.02 26.74 -9.83
CA GLU A 68 15.73 25.81 -10.73
C GLU A 68 14.78 25.01 -11.61
N LEU A 69 13.67 24.52 -11.05
CA LEU A 69 12.63 23.83 -11.81
C LEU A 69 12.04 24.75 -12.90
N LYS A 70 11.73 26.01 -12.57
CA LYS A 70 11.22 26.96 -13.58
C LYS A 70 12.21 27.17 -14.71
N ALA A 71 13.47 27.43 -14.38
CA ALA A 71 14.52 27.66 -15.36
C ALA A 71 14.72 26.46 -16.32
N SER A 72 14.62 25.23 -15.81
CA SER A 72 14.74 24.02 -16.64
C SER A 72 13.55 23.83 -17.58
N THR A 73 12.33 24.17 -17.15
CA THR A 73 11.13 24.09 -18.01
C THR A 73 11.07 25.15 -19.10
N GLU A 74 11.77 26.28 -18.93
CA GLU A 74 11.88 27.34 -19.94
C GLU A 74 12.94 27.02 -21.01
N ALA A 75 13.92 26.16 -20.69
CA ALA A 75 15.02 25.77 -21.59
C ALA A 75 14.75 24.50 -22.43
N ALA A 76 13.68 23.76 -22.15
CA ALA A 76 13.40 22.48 -22.80
C ALA A 76 12.53 22.66 -24.08
N PRO A 77 12.93 22.10 -25.23
CA PRO A 77 12.03 22.02 -26.38
C PRO A 77 10.82 21.13 -26.04
N SER A 78 9.65 21.56 -26.49
CA SER A 78 8.37 20.89 -26.25
C SER A 78 8.30 19.57 -27.02
N THR A 79 8.51 18.46 -26.32
CA THR A 79 8.13 17.14 -26.84
C THR A 79 6.61 17.01 -26.77
N SER A 80 5.97 16.85 -27.92
CA SER A 80 4.56 16.47 -28.02
C SER A 80 4.42 15.01 -27.61
N GLU A 81 3.78 14.75 -26.47
CA GLU A 81 3.30 13.41 -26.13
C GLU A 81 2.15 13.07 -27.10
N GLN A 82 2.36 12.05 -27.94
CA GLN A 82 1.26 11.42 -28.66
C GLN A 82 0.38 10.70 -27.64
N PRO A 83 -0.96 10.74 -27.79
CA PRO A 83 -1.84 9.98 -26.93
C PRO A 83 -1.64 8.49 -27.26
N GLU A 84 -0.95 7.78 -26.37
CA GLU A 84 -1.01 6.32 -26.35
C GLU A 84 -2.49 5.94 -26.14
N THR A 85 -3.01 5.10 -27.02
CA THR A 85 -4.32 4.47 -26.82
C THR A 85 -4.23 3.64 -25.54
N GLN A 86 -4.78 4.18 -24.46
CA GLN A 86 -4.83 3.50 -23.18
C GLN A 86 -5.81 2.33 -23.31
N ASP A 87 -5.26 1.12 -23.36
CA ASP A 87 -6.02 -0.11 -23.18
C ASP A 87 -6.73 -0.03 -21.82
N THR A 88 -8.05 -0.20 -21.84
CA THR A 88 -8.91 -0.14 -20.64
C THR A 88 -9.05 -1.51 -19.97
N ALA A 89 -8.11 -2.42 -20.22
CA ALA A 89 -8.06 -3.74 -19.62
C ALA A 89 -8.00 -3.67 -18.08
N VAL A 90 -8.91 -4.38 -17.42
CA VAL A 90 -8.88 -4.62 -15.98
C VAL A 90 -7.87 -5.75 -15.73
N ALA A 91 -6.70 -5.42 -15.18
CA ALA A 91 -5.57 -6.35 -15.10
C ALA A 91 -5.67 -7.37 -13.96
N SER A 92 -5.91 -6.91 -12.72
CA SER A 92 -5.97 -7.78 -11.53
C SER A 92 -6.74 -7.11 -10.40
N ALA A 93 -7.25 -7.92 -9.46
CA ALA A 93 -7.80 -7.46 -8.19
C ALA A 93 -6.85 -7.88 -7.05
N LYS A 94 -6.57 -6.95 -6.14
CA LYS A 94 -5.70 -7.19 -4.98
C LYS A 94 -6.50 -6.96 -3.71
N PRO A 95 -6.66 -7.98 -2.83
CA PRO A 95 -7.30 -7.79 -1.54
C PRO A 95 -6.58 -6.72 -0.71
N VAL A 96 -7.35 -5.93 0.02
CA VAL A 96 -6.84 -4.98 1.01
C VAL A 96 -7.28 -5.50 2.39
N LEU A 97 -6.31 -5.91 3.20
CA LEU A 97 -6.52 -6.45 4.52
C LEU A 97 -6.39 -5.33 5.55
N TYR A 98 -7.35 -5.25 6.46
CA TYR A 98 -7.34 -4.26 7.52
C TYR A 98 -6.57 -4.80 8.72
N VAL A 99 -5.61 -4.02 9.20
CA VAL A 99 -4.65 -4.43 10.23
C VAL A 99 -4.50 -3.32 11.26
N ALA A 100 -4.25 -3.65 12.52
CA ALA A 100 -3.99 -2.66 13.57
C ALA A 100 -2.55 -2.14 13.54
N ASN A 101 -1.62 -2.89 12.92
CA ASN A 101 -0.23 -2.49 12.76
C ASN A 101 0.37 -3.05 11.46
N VAL A 102 0.70 -2.17 10.52
CA VAL A 102 1.19 -2.54 9.19
C VAL A 102 2.56 -3.24 9.25
N ASP A 103 3.48 -2.80 10.10
CA ASP A 103 4.81 -3.41 10.21
C ASP A 103 4.73 -4.84 10.79
N ALA A 104 3.88 -5.03 11.80
CA ALA A 104 3.66 -6.33 12.42
C ALA A 104 3.02 -7.31 11.44
N ALA A 105 1.98 -6.87 10.72
CA ALA A 105 1.34 -7.67 9.68
C ALA A 105 2.31 -8.00 8.54
N ALA A 106 3.03 -7.02 8.00
CA ALA A 106 4.00 -7.26 6.93
C ALA A 106 5.12 -8.24 7.35
N THR A 107 5.57 -8.15 8.59
CA THR A 107 6.53 -9.09 9.20
C THR A 107 5.94 -10.50 9.31
N PHE A 108 4.69 -10.64 9.75
CA PHE A 108 3.99 -11.92 9.77
C PHE A 108 3.92 -12.55 8.37
N TYR A 109 3.45 -11.82 7.37
CA TYR A 109 3.35 -12.34 6.00
C TYR A 109 4.72 -12.77 5.46
N ARG A 110 5.78 -12.02 5.79
CA ARG A 110 7.15 -12.37 5.40
C ARG A 110 7.64 -13.64 6.09
N ASP A 111 7.59 -13.67 7.41
CA ASP A 111 8.29 -14.68 8.20
C ASP A 111 7.48 -15.98 8.36
N LYS A 112 6.14 -15.89 8.42
CA LYS A 112 5.25 -17.06 8.57
C LYS A 112 4.78 -17.61 7.23
N LEU A 113 4.51 -16.73 6.26
CA LEU A 113 3.88 -17.12 4.98
C LEU A 113 4.79 -16.94 3.76
N GLY A 114 6.07 -16.59 3.97
CA GLY A 114 7.07 -16.52 2.90
C GLY A 114 6.87 -15.41 1.87
N PHE A 115 6.05 -14.39 2.18
CA PHE A 115 5.91 -13.22 1.31
C PHE A 115 7.16 -12.34 1.39
N ARG A 116 7.30 -11.43 0.44
CA ARG A 116 8.24 -10.30 0.52
C ARG A 116 7.47 -9.03 0.82
N ILE A 117 8.08 -8.13 1.58
CA ILE A 117 7.56 -6.79 1.80
C ILE A 117 7.93 -5.96 0.57
N ASP A 118 6.93 -5.51 -0.19
CA ASP A 118 7.15 -4.67 -1.36
C ASP A 118 7.45 -3.24 -0.93
N PHE A 119 6.61 -2.71 -0.04
CA PHE A 119 6.79 -1.42 0.59
C PHE A 119 5.94 -1.31 1.87
N VAL A 120 6.38 -0.44 2.77
CA VAL A 120 5.56 0.13 3.85
C VAL A 120 5.55 1.65 3.69
N HIS A 121 4.41 2.26 3.94
CA HIS A 121 4.18 3.67 3.68
C HIS A 121 3.54 4.36 4.89
N GLY A 122 4.17 5.46 5.28
CA GLY A 122 3.74 6.35 6.35
C GLY A 122 4.69 6.37 7.55
N ASN A 123 4.49 7.33 8.45
CA ASN A 123 5.18 7.43 9.74
C ASN A 123 4.22 7.91 10.84
N PRO A 124 3.67 7.01 11.68
CA PRO A 124 3.81 5.54 11.61
C PRO A 124 3.17 4.94 10.34
N PRO A 125 3.59 3.74 9.89
CA PRO A 125 3.05 3.14 8.67
C PRO A 125 1.54 2.88 8.74
N PHE A 126 0.82 3.33 7.72
CA PHE A 126 -0.63 3.17 7.62
C PHE A 126 -1.07 2.39 6.37
N TYR A 127 -0.13 2.11 5.46
CA TYR A 127 -0.38 1.32 4.27
C TYR A 127 0.86 0.53 3.87
N GLY A 128 0.68 -0.65 3.29
CA GLY A 128 1.78 -1.46 2.79
C GLY A 128 1.32 -2.47 1.75
N SER A 129 2.29 -3.14 1.14
CA SER A 129 2.05 -4.25 0.22
C SER A 129 3.05 -5.37 0.48
N VAL A 130 2.54 -6.60 0.39
CA VAL A 130 3.35 -7.81 0.41
C VAL A 130 3.02 -8.67 -0.79
N SER A 131 4.02 -9.34 -1.36
CA SER A 131 3.84 -10.22 -2.51
C SER A 131 4.58 -11.55 -2.36
N ARG A 132 3.97 -12.62 -2.88
CA ARG A 132 4.61 -13.93 -3.04
C ARG A 132 4.19 -14.47 -4.40
N ASP A 133 5.17 -14.70 -5.26
CA ASP A 133 4.97 -15.18 -6.63
C ASP A 133 3.94 -14.32 -7.38
N GLY A 134 2.78 -14.88 -7.76
CA GLY A 134 1.70 -14.15 -8.43
C GLY A 134 0.71 -13.45 -7.50
N ALA A 135 0.78 -13.69 -6.18
CA ALA A 135 -0.16 -13.13 -5.22
C ALA A 135 0.35 -11.79 -4.64
N THR A 136 -0.53 -10.80 -4.55
CA THR A 136 -0.25 -9.53 -3.84
C THR A 136 -1.38 -9.22 -2.88
N LEU A 137 -1.02 -8.88 -1.65
CA LEU A 137 -1.93 -8.43 -0.60
C LEU A 137 -1.55 -7.02 -0.17
N HIS A 138 -2.52 -6.12 -0.10
CA HIS A 138 -2.32 -4.79 0.46
C HIS A 138 -2.73 -4.78 1.93
N LEU A 139 -2.02 -4.01 2.74
CA LEU A 139 -2.25 -3.88 4.18
C LEU A 139 -2.68 -2.45 4.47
N LYS A 140 -3.78 -2.26 5.18
CA LYS A 140 -4.32 -0.94 5.52
C LYS A 140 -4.54 -0.84 7.02
N HIS A 141 -3.89 0.15 7.64
CA HIS A 141 -4.11 0.48 9.04
C HIS A 141 -5.56 0.92 9.28
N VAL A 142 -6.13 0.41 10.36
CA VAL A 142 -7.39 0.85 10.96
C VAL A 142 -7.19 1.01 12.46
N ASP A 143 -7.80 2.04 13.05
CA ASP A 143 -7.71 2.29 14.50
C ASP A 143 -8.64 1.37 15.31
N GLU A 144 -9.74 0.93 14.70
CA GLU A 144 -10.72 0.04 15.30
C GLU A 144 -10.83 -1.26 14.50
N PRO A 145 -11.01 -2.42 15.16
CA PRO A 145 -11.22 -3.68 14.48
C PRO A 145 -12.42 -3.61 13.52
N VAL A 146 -12.21 -4.05 12.27
CA VAL A 146 -13.29 -4.07 11.26
C VAL A 146 -14.23 -5.26 11.46
N PHE A 147 -13.76 -6.31 12.12
CA PHE A 147 -14.58 -7.44 12.51
C PHE A 147 -15.36 -7.14 13.78
N VAL A 148 -16.66 -7.40 13.76
CA VAL A 148 -17.44 -7.49 15.02
C VAL A 148 -16.86 -8.63 15.86
N VAL A 149 -16.88 -8.46 17.19
CA VAL A 149 -16.37 -9.48 18.13
C VAL A 149 -16.98 -10.84 17.79
N GLY A 150 -16.15 -11.88 17.67
CA GLY A 150 -16.60 -13.23 17.31
C GLY A 150 -16.72 -13.49 15.81
N ALA A 151 -16.51 -12.50 14.92
CA ALA A 151 -16.61 -12.72 13.47
C ALA A 151 -15.40 -13.44 12.88
N ALA A 152 -14.20 -13.23 13.42
CA ALA A 152 -12.99 -13.91 12.96
C ALA A 152 -13.05 -15.42 13.24
N GLU A 153 -13.83 -15.83 14.23
CA GLU A 153 -14.06 -17.21 14.68
C GLU A 153 -15.19 -17.92 13.93
N ARG A 154 -15.93 -17.20 13.06
CA ARG A 154 -16.98 -17.81 12.24
C ARG A 154 -16.37 -18.70 11.17
N GLU A 155 -16.92 -19.89 11.03
CA GLU A 155 -16.58 -20.82 9.96
C GLU A 155 -16.83 -20.16 8.59
N GLY A 156 -15.86 -20.29 7.68
CA GLY A 156 -15.98 -19.81 6.30
C GLY A 156 -15.69 -18.32 6.08
N LEU A 157 -15.16 -17.58 7.06
CA LEU A 157 -14.63 -16.23 6.79
C LEU A 157 -13.45 -16.31 5.82
N ILE A 158 -13.50 -15.55 4.73
CA ILE A 158 -12.44 -15.46 3.73
C ILE A 158 -12.29 -14.00 3.31
N MET A 159 -11.11 -13.43 3.53
CA MET A 159 -10.74 -12.05 3.18
C MET A 159 -9.85 -11.97 1.94
N ALA A 160 -9.13 -13.05 1.66
CA ALA A 160 -8.34 -13.20 0.44
C ALA A 160 -8.40 -14.66 -0.03
N PHE A 161 -8.49 -14.83 -1.34
CA PHE A 161 -8.52 -16.12 -2.01
C PHE A 161 -7.29 -16.21 -2.89
N VAL A 162 -6.40 -17.16 -2.59
CA VAL A 162 -5.10 -17.31 -3.24
C VAL A 162 -5.01 -18.67 -3.91
N GLU A 163 -4.85 -18.67 -5.23
CA GLU A 163 -4.62 -19.89 -6.00
C GLU A 163 -3.17 -20.34 -5.89
N THR A 164 -2.98 -21.65 -5.80
CA THR A 164 -1.69 -22.31 -5.64
C THR A 164 -1.63 -23.55 -6.51
N THR A 165 -0.45 -23.88 -7.02
CA THR A 165 -0.27 -25.07 -7.87
C THR A 165 -0.01 -26.35 -7.06
N ASN A 166 0.49 -26.22 -5.82
CA ASN A 166 0.76 -27.36 -4.94
C ASN A 166 0.34 -27.06 -3.50
N VAL A 167 -0.98 -27.00 -3.28
CA VAL A 167 -1.59 -26.65 -2.00
C VAL A 167 -1.16 -27.57 -0.84
N ARG A 168 -0.81 -28.83 -1.12
CA ARG A 168 -0.36 -29.80 -0.11
C ARG A 168 1.02 -29.47 0.45
N GLU A 169 1.97 -29.10 -0.42
CA GLU A 169 3.30 -28.70 0.03
C GLU A 169 3.26 -27.35 0.74
N LEU A 170 2.48 -26.39 0.23
CA LEU A 170 2.30 -25.10 0.91
C LEU A 170 1.67 -25.28 2.30
N TYR A 171 0.71 -26.19 2.43
CA TYR A 171 0.13 -26.54 3.73
C TYR A 171 1.17 -27.11 4.70
N ALA A 172 2.05 -28.00 4.23
CA ALA A 172 3.13 -28.55 5.04
C ALA A 172 4.17 -27.48 5.44
N GLU A 173 4.49 -26.55 4.52
CA GLU A 173 5.35 -25.40 4.78
C GLU A 173 4.78 -24.54 5.92
N TYR A 174 3.49 -24.20 5.87
CA TYR A 174 2.87 -23.34 6.88
C TYR A 174 2.63 -24.04 8.22
N LEU A 175 2.43 -25.37 8.22
CA LEU A 175 2.47 -26.16 9.45
C LEU A 175 3.86 -26.09 10.10
N ALA A 176 4.93 -26.24 9.32
CA ALA A 176 6.30 -26.17 9.83
C ALA A 176 6.66 -24.76 10.33
N ALA A 177 6.06 -23.73 9.72
CA ALA A 177 6.19 -22.34 10.16
C ALA A 177 5.32 -21.98 11.38
N ASP A 178 4.49 -22.90 11.89
CA ASP A 178 3.56 -22.67 13.00
C ASP A 178 2.63 -21.47 12.71
N ALA A 179 2.01 -21.48 11.52
CA ALA A 179 0.96 -20.54 11.14
C ALA A 179 -0.39 -20.92 11.80
N ASP A 180 -1.24 -19.93 12.10
CA ASP A 180 -2.60 -20.17 12.65
C ASP A 180 -3.52 -20.74 11.56
N ILE A 181 -3.50 -22.06 11.40
CA ILE A 181 -4.34 -22.79 10.45
C ILE A 181 -5.71 -23.04 11.11
N VAL A 182 -6.70 -22.26 10.67
CA VAL A 182 -8.07 -22.28 11.21
C VAL A 182 -8.98 -23.26 10.48
N GLN A 183 -8.63 -23.61 9.24
CA GLN A 183 -9.20 -24.72 8.50
C GLN A 183 -8.06 -25.57 7.96
N LYS A 184 -8.00 -26.84 8.35
CA LYS A 184 -7.02 -27.80 7.83
C LYS A 184 -7.27 -28.05 6.35
N LEU A 185 -6.26 -28.61 5.68
CA LEU A 185 -6.37 -29.02 4.28
C LEU A 185 -7.59 -29.92 4.05
N THR A 186 -8.58 -29.40 3.34
CA THR A 186 -9.92 -29.97 3.20
C THR A 186 -10.32 -30.01 1.73
N LYS A 187 -10.94 -31.12 1.31
CA LYS A 187 -11.54 -31.22 -0.02
C LYS A 187 -12.94 -30.61 0.01
N GLN A 188 -13.17 -29.62 -0.84
CA GLN A 188 -14.46 -28.92 -0.87
C GLN A 188 -15.48 -29.63 -1.77
N ALA A 189 -16.76 -29.52 -1.41
CA ALA A 189 -17.85 -30.18 -2.11
C ALA A 189 -18.06 -29.64 -3.54
N TRP A 190 -17.71 -28.38 -3.77
CA TRP A 190 -17.76 -27.70 -5.07
C TRP A 190 -16.47 -27.85 -5.90
N GLY A 191 -15.51 -28.65 -5.44
CA GLY A 191 -14.21 -28.84 -6.09
C GLY A 191 -13.12 -27.97 -5.46
N GLY A 192 -11.85 -28.35 -5.74
CA GLY A 192 -10.67 -27.78 -5.11
C GLY A 192 -10.30 -28.44 -3.77
N THR A 193 -9.06 -28.26 -3.36
CA THR A 193 -8.59 -28.57 -2.01
C THR A 193 -8.00 -27.30 -1.42
N ASP A 194 -8.46 -26.89 -0.24
CA ASP A 194 -8.04 -25.64 0.37
C ASP A 194 -7.68 -25.79 1.86
N PHE A 195 -7.01 -24.78 2.39
CA PHE A 195 -6.84 -24.56 3.82
C PHE A 195 -6.89 -23.06 4.09
N ILE A 196 -7.17 -22.68 5.34
CA ILE A 196 -7.29 -21.27 5.74
C ILE A 196 -6.29 -20.96 6.83
N VAL A 197 -5.53 -19.89 6.64
CA VAL A 197 -4.63 -19.30 7.63
C VAL A 197 -5.20 -17.98 8.11
N ARG A 198 -5.08 -17.70 9.40
CA ARG A 198 -5.42 -16.40 9.98
C ARG A 198 -4.17 -15.57 10.25
N ASP A 199 -4.24 -14.29 9.94
CA ASP A 199 -3.21 -13.32 10.32
C ASP A 199 -3.39 -12.80 11.76
N PRO A 200 -2.46 -11.98 12.30
CA PRO A 200 -2.58 -11.46 13.66
C PRO A 200 -3.82 -10.62 13.95
N ASP A 201 -4.44 -10.05 12.92
CA ASP A 201 -5.61 -9.16 13.01
C ASP A 201 -6.93 -9.89 12.70
N GLY A 202 -6.89 -11.22 12.50
CA GLY A 202 -8.06 -12.04 12.27
C GLY A 202 -8.47 -12.18 10.81
N ASN A 203 -7.72 -11.62 9.86
CA ASN A 203 -7.97 -11.81 8.44
C ASN A 203 -7.71 -13.27 8.07
N ALA A 204 -8.72 -13.92 7.50
CA ALA A 204 -8.63 -15.30 7.04
C ALA A 204 -8.28 -15.35 5.55
N ILE A 205 -7.15 -15.97 5.22
CA ILE A 205 -6.63 -16.14 3.86
C ILE A 205 -6.79 -17.61 3.48
N THR A 206 -7.57 -17.86 2.44
CA THR A 206 -7.70 -19.22 1.88
C THR A 206 -6.68 -19.44 0.77
N PHE A 207 -6.02 -20.60 0.81
CA PHE A 207 -5.12 -21.08 -0.22
C PHE A 207 -5.72 -22.32 -0.85
N VAL A 208 -5.96 -22.28 -2.16
CA VAL A 208 -6.62 -23.37 -2.90
C VAL A 208 -5.68 -23.95 -3.96
N GLY A 209 -5.86 -25.23 -4.27
CA GLY A 209 -5.28 -25.88 -5.45
C GLY A 209 -6.17 -26.99 -6.00
#